data_AF-A0A1W6LBZ8-F1
#
_entry.id   AF-A0A1W6LBZ8-F1
#
_cell.length_a   1.000
_cell.length_b   1.000
_cell.length_c   1.000
_cell.angle_alpha   90.00
_cell.angle_beta   90.00
_cell.angle_gamma   90.00
#
_symmetry.space_group_name_H-M   'P 1'
#
loop_
_entity.id
_entity.type
_entity.pdbx_description
1 polymer ?
#
loop_
_entity_poly.entity_id
_entity_poly.type
_entity_poly.pdbx_seq_one_letter_code
_entity_poly.pdbx_strand_id
1 'polypeptide(L)'
;MTRTTKALLLLAAFVAAGYFIATRFNINPAHTIGEPLDELNGVAVYYNGAINNTSGRRTTEDGYNLGLKFQCVEFVKRYYYERFNHKMPNAMGHAKEFFSPAVADGELNKDRMLLQYRNGAGSRPLADDLIVFAPWALNRFGHVAIVSQVGDDFIEVIQQNPGPFGSTRERFPLERHEGQWRVGHDRVQGWLRREPPTSPSVST
;
A
#
# COMPACT_ATOMS: atom_id res chain seq x y z
N MET A 1 -10.49 44.88 -1.43
CA MET A 1 -10.83 43.51 -1.00
C MET A 1 -11.92 43.58 0.06
N THR A 2 -13.07 42.93 -0.14
CA THR A 2 -14.21 43.03 0.77
C THR A 2 -13.92 42.30 2.10
N ARG A 3 -14.67 42.63 3.16
CA ARG A 3 -14.58 41.91 4.45
C ARG A 3 -14.79 40.40 4.26
N THR A 4 -15.71 40.02 3.39
CA THR A 4 -16.00 38.63 3.01
C THR A 4 -14.80 37.96 2.35
N THR A 5 -14.14 38.62 1.39
CA THR A 5 -12.93 38.06 0.76
C THR A 5 -11.78 37.90 1.77
N LYS A 6 -11.61 38.83 2.71
CA LYS A 6 -10.62 38.70 3.80
C LYS A 6 -10.91 37.49 4.70
N ALA A 7 -12.18 37.31 5.09
CA ALA A 7 -12.58 36.18 5.93
C ALA A 7 -12.37 34.83 5.22
N LEU A 8 -12.71 34.73 3.94
CA LEU A 8 -12.49 33.51 3.14
C LEU A 8 -11.01 33.17 2.99
N LEU A 9 -10.15 34.17 2.77
CA LEU A 9 -8.70 33.95 2.68
C LEU A 9 -8.09 33.49 4.01
N LEU A 10 -8.54 34.06 5.14
CA LEU A 10 -8.10 33.62 6.46
C LEU A 10 -8.54 32.19 6.76
N LEU A 11 -9.78 31.83 6.41
CA LEU A 11 -10.28 30.47 6.55
C LEU A 11 -9.47 29.49 5.69
N ALA A 12 -9.19 29.83 4.44
CA ALA A 12 -8.38 29.00 3.56
C ALA A 12 -6.96 28.79 4.09
N ALA A 13 -6.33 29.86 4.60
CA ALA A 13 -5.01 29.77 5.23
C ALA A 13 -5.02 28.88 6.48
N PHE A 14 -6.06 29.00 7.32
CA PHE A 14 -6.21 28.16 8.51
C PHE A 14 -6.39 26.68 8.16
N VAL A 15 -7.24 26.36 7.17
CA VAL A 15 -7.42 24.99 6.67
C VAL A 15 -6.11 24.44 6.10
N ALA A 16 -5.38 25.24 5.31
CA ALA A 16 -4.09 24.83 4.75
C ALA A 16 -3.04 24.57 5.85
N ALA A 17 -2.99 25.40 6.89
CA ALA A 17 -2.10 25.22 8.04
C ALA A 17 -2.45 23.97 8.84
N GLY A 18 -3.74 23.75 9.13
CA GLY A 18 -4.23 22.54 9.81
C GLY A 18 -3.88 21.27 9.02
N TYR A 19 -4.09 21.28 7.70
CA TYR A 19 -3.69 20.18 6.81
C TYR A 19 -2.17 19.96 6.80
N PHE A 20 -1.38 21.04 6.75
CA PHE A 20 0.08 20.95 6.80
C PHE A 20 0.54 20.28 8.10
N ILE A 21 -0.04 20.67 9.24
CA ILE A 21 0.29 20.12 10.55
C ILE A 21 -0.07 18.63 10.61
N ALA A 22 -1.32 18.29 10.29
CA ALA A 22 -1.84 16.93 10.36
C ALA A 22 -1.10 15.93 9.44
N THR A 23 -0.52 16.42 8.34
CA THR A 23 0.21 15.57 7.38
C THR A 23 1.71 15.48 7.62
N ARG A 24 2.28 16.26 8.55
CA ARG A 24 3.73 16.27 8.83
C ARG A 24 4.12 15.99 10.28
N PHE A 25 3.24 16.26 11.23
CA PHE A 25 3.53 16.06 12.65
C PHE A 25 2.69 14.93 13.22
N ASN A 26 3.27 14.16 14.15
CA ASN A 26 2.50 13.17 14.88
C ASN A 26 1.52 13.88 15.83
N ILE A 27 0.24 13.82 15.47
CA ILE A 27 -0.86 14.40 16.24
C ILE A 27 -1.62 13.35 17.05
N ASN A 28 -1.27 12.08 16.93
CA ASN A 28 -1.89 11.01 17.72
C ASN A 28 -1.12 10.84 19.04
N PRO A 29 -1.74 11.11 20.20
CA PRO A 29 -1.08 10.97 21.50
C PRO A 29 -0.96 9.51 21.95
N ALA A 30 -1.69 8.57 21.32
CA ALA A 30 -1.71 7.17 21.74
C ALA A 30 -0.50 6.37 21.27
N HIS A 31 0.20 6.83 20.23
CA HIS A 31 1.28 6.07 19.60
C HIS A 31 2.53 6.90 19.33
N THR A 32 3.67 6.22 19.38
CA THR A 32 4.99 6.78 19.05
C THR A 32 5.49 6.25 17.72
N ILE A 33 6.18 7.10 16.95
CA ILE A 33 6.70 6.70 15.62
C ILE A 33 7.67 5.52 15.80
N GLY A 34 7.40 4.41 15.08
CA GLY A 34 8.16 3.18 15.16
C GLY A 34 7.68 2.15 16.18
N GLU A 35 6.60 2.44 16.89
CA GLU A 35 5.90 1.46 17.72
C GLU A 35 5.32 0.32 16.86
N PRO A 36 5.55 -0.96 17.20
CA PRO A 36 4.90 -2.09 16.54
C PRO A 36 3.41 -2.14 16.92
N LEU A 37 2.53 -2.18 15.91
CA LEU A 37 1.07 -2.13 16.11
C LEU A 37 0.37 -3.45 15.76
N ASP A 38 0.91 -4.20 14.81
CA ASP A 38 0.29 -5.40 14.24
C ASP A 38 1.39 -6.26 13.59
N GLU A 39 1.02 -7.45 13.13
CA GLU A 39 1.90 -8.36 12.44
C GLU A 39 1.12 -9.20 11.43
N LEU A 40 1.75 -9.50 10.30
CA LEU A 40 1.30 -10.55 9.41
C LEU A 40 2.46 -11.50 9.14
N ASN A 41 2.30 -12.77 9.51
CA ASN A 41 3.25 -13.83 9.19
C ASN A 41 4.70 -13.55 9.67
N GLY A 42 4.87 -13.06 10.90
CA GLY A 42 6.19 -12.70 11.44
C GLY A 42 6.70 -11.33 11.01
N VAL A 43 5.99 -10.61 10.13
CA VAL A 43 6.41 -9.30 9.62
C VAL A 43 5.62 -8.20 10.32
N ALA A 44 6.29 -7.45 11.17
CA ALA A 44 5.68 -6.38 11.96
C ALA A 44 5.21 -5.17 11.11
N VAL A 45 4.13 -4.56 11.54
CA VAL A 45 3.60 -3.26 11.08
C VAL A 45 3.93 -2.22 12.13
N TYR A 46 4.55 -1.12 11.71
CA TYR A 46 4.96 -0.04 12.62
C TYR A 46 4.14 1.24 12.40
N TYR A 47 3.94 1.98 13.49
CA TYR A 47 3.31 3.29 13.46
C TYR A 47 4.18 4.33 12.75
N ASN A 48 3.64 4.99 11.72
CA ASN A 48 4.36 6.03 10.97
C ASN A 48 4.04 7.46 11.44
N GLY A 49 3.00 7.67 12.26
CA GLY A 49 2.50 9.01 12.51
C GLY A 49 1.82 9.61 11.28
N ALA A 50 2.22 10.84 10.94
CA ALA A 50 1.65 11.58 9.83
C ALA A 50 2.01 10.94 8.46
N ILE A 51 1.13 11.13 7.46
CA ILE A 51 1.27 10.47 6.15
C ILE A 51 2.59 10.82 5.44
N ASN A 52 3.11 12.04 5.61
CA ASN A 52 4.37 12.48 5.01
C ASN A 52 5.58 12.33 5.93
N ASN A 53 5.46 11.66 7.08
CA ASN A 53 6.60 11.41 7.96
C ASN A 53 7.66 10.55 7.24
N THR A 54 8.93 10.86 7.51
CA THR A 54 10.09 10.12 7.03
C THR A 54 11.08 9.90 8.18
N SER A 55 11.26 8.65 8.60
CA SER A 55 12.12 8.28 9.74
C SER A 55 13.40 7.58 9.28
N GLY A 56 13.96 8.04 8.16
CA GLY A 56 15.11 7.43 7.50
C GLY A 56 14.73 6.24 6.61
N ARG A 57 15.75 5.56 6.09
CA ARG A 57 15.61 4.45 5.14
C ARG A 57 15.94 3.12 5.79
N ARG A 58 15.21 2.07 5.42
CA ARG A 58 15.58 0.68 5.72
C ARG A 58 16.24 0.07 4.50
N THR A 59 17.43 -0.49 4.70
CA THR A 59 18.16 -1.30 3.72
C THR A 59 18.48 -2.65 4.35
N THR A 60 18.58 -3.69 3.54
CA THR A 60 19.15 -4.99 3.96
C THR A 60 20.69 -4.90 4.01
N GLU A 61 21.34 -5.94 4.54
CA GLU A 61 22.80 -6.01 4.67
C GLU A 61 23.52 -5.88 3.32
N ASP A 62 22.96 -6.47 2.26
CA ASP A 62 23.50 -6.36 0.90
C ASP A 62 23.04 -5.09 0.14
N GLY A 63 22.43 -4.15 0.84
CA GLY A 63 22.08 -2.83 0.29
C GLY A 63 20.73 -2.77 -0.43
N TYR A 64 19.94 -3.86 -0.46
CA TYR A 64 18.58 -3.77 -1.01
C TYR A 64 17.74 -2.75 -0.24
N ASN A 65 17.31 -1.69 -0.91
CA ASN A 65 16.46 -0.65 -0.34
C ASN A 65 15.06 -1.22 -0.11
N LEU A 66 14.59 -1.26 1.13
CA LEU A 66 13.23 -1.66 1.48
C LEU A 66 12.27 -0.48 1.40
N GLY A 67 12.69 0.70 1.87
CA GLY A 67 11.89 1.92 1.76
C GLY A 67 12.15 2.91 2.88
N LEU A 68 11.36 3.97 2.93
CA LEU A 68 11.39 4.93 4.03
C LEU A 68 10.61 4.36 5.22
N LYS A 69 11.23 4.33 6.40
CA LYS A 69 10.56 3.94 7.64
C LYS A 69 9.51 5.01 8.00
N PHE A 70 8.25 4.68 8.31
CA PHE A 70 7.54 3.39 8.24
C PHE A 70 6.40 3.50 7.21
N GLN A 71 6.75 3.80 5.96
CA GLN A 71 5.78 4.04 4.90
C GLN A 71 5.20 2.74 4.33
N CYS A 72 4.11 2.85 3.58
CA CYS A 72 3.43 1.71 2.95
C CYS A 72 4.35 0.93 2.01
N VAL A 73 5.17 1.62 1.20
CA VAL A 73 6.15 0.98 0.30
C VAL A 73 7.22 0.20 1.07
N GLU A 74 7.67 0.72 2.22
CA GLU A 74 8.63 0.01 3.06
C GLU A 74 8.05 -1.29 3.60
N PHE A 75 6.79 -1.27 4.05
CA PHE A 75 6.11 -2.45 4.56
C PHE A 75 5.97 -3.54 3.50
N VAL A 76 5.38 -3.23 2.33
CA VAL A 76 5.13 -4.27 1.32
C VAL A 76 6.41 -4.88 0.79
N LYS A 77 7.48 -4.08 0.62
CA LYS A 77 8.78 -4.60 0.19
C LYS A 77 9.46 -5.41 1.27
N ARG A 78 9.36 -4.99 2.53
CA ARG A 78 9.86 -5.76 3.68
C ARG A 78 9.11 -7.06 3.84
N TYR A 79 7.79 -7.06 3.67
CA TYR A 79 6.96 -8.26 3.69
C TYR A 79 7.41 -9.28 2.65
N TYR A 80 7.55 -8.86 1.39
CA TYR A 80 8.03 -9.74 0.33
C TYR A 80 9.49 -10.19 0.54
N TYR A 81 10.34 -9.34 1.09
CA TYR A 81 11.71 -9.73 1.40
C TYR A 81 11.76 -10.77 2.54
N GLU A 82 11.12 -10.51 3.68
CA GLU A 82 11.20 -11.37 4.87
C GLU A 82 10.41 -12.68 4.70
N ARG A 83 9.22 -12.63 4.07
CA ARG A 83 8.38 -13.82 3.86
C ARG A 83 8.82 -14.69 2.69
N PHE A 84 9.32 -14.06 1.62
CA PHE A 84 9.51 -14.73 0.33
C PHE A 84 10.94 -14.68 -0.17
N ASN A 85 11.87 -14.06 0.55
CA ASN A 85 13.21 -13.72 0.06
C ASN A 85 13.16 -13.02 -1.31
N HIS A 86 12.10 -12.22 -1.54
CA HIS A 86 11.83 -11.60 -2.83
C HIS A 86 12.30 -10.15 -2.87
N LYS A 87 13.16 -9.83 -3.83
CA LYS A 87 13.59 -8.47 -4.11
C LYS A 87 13.00 -7.99 -5.43
N MET A 88 12.30 -6.87 -5.37
CA MET A 88 11.81 -6.18 -6.56
C MET A 88 12.98 -5.48 -7.27
N PRO A 89 13.22 -5.70 -8.58
CA PRO A 89 14.36 -5.11 -9.30
C PRO A 89 14.36 -3.58 -9.27
N ASN A 90 13.22 -2.96 -9.52
CA ASN A 90 13.08 -1.52 -9.34
C ASN A 90 12.70 -1.24 -7.88
N ALA A 91 13.72 -0.89 -7.09
CA ALA A 91 13.60 -0.67 -5.65
C ALA A 91 13.16 0.76 -5.27
N MET A 92 12.88 1.63 -6.23
CA MET A 92 12.51 3.03 -5.99
C MET A 92 11.06 3.31 -6.42
N GLY A 93 10.60 4.53 -6.16
CA GLY A 93 9.31 5.00 -6.64
C GLY A 93 8.22 5.07 -5.58
N HIS A 94 7.06 5.55 -6.02
CA HIS A 94 5.87 5.71 -5.19
C HIS A 94 4.94 4.50 -5.29
N ALA A 95 4.02 4.37 -4.33
CA ALA A 95 3.05 3.27 -4.26
C ALA A 95 2.28 3.07 -5.59
N LYS A 96 1.84 4.16 -6.23
CA LYS A 96 1.11 4.10 -7.52
C LYS A 96 1.92 3.43 -8.65
N GLU A 97 3.25 3.52 -8.61
CA GLU A 97 4.15 3.00 -9.65
C GLU A 97 4.34 1.49 -9.54
N PHE A 98 3.76 0.84 -8.52
CA PHE A 98 3.77 -0.62 -8.41
C PHE A 98 2.88 -1.28 -9.46
N PHE A 99 1.85 -0.58 -9.93
CA PHE A 99 0.96 -1.07 -10.97
C PHE A 99 1.24 -0.34 -12.29
N SER A 100 1.45 -1.10 -13.37
CA SER A 100 1.69 -0.55 -14.70
C SER A 100 0.52 -0.87 -15.63
N PRO A 101 -0.24 0.13 -16.11
CA PRO A 101 -1.32 -0.09 -17.08
C PRO A 101 -0.87 -0.77 -18.39
N ALA A 102 0.43 -0.67 -18.72
CA ALA A 102 1.03 -1.27 -19.90
C ALA A 102 1.27 -2.78 -19.78
N VAL A 103 1.25 -3.33 -18.55
CA VAL A 103 1.32 -4.78 -18.32
C VAL A 103 -0.10 -5.35 -18.44
N ALA A 104 -0.27 -6.34 -19.31
CA ALA A 104 -1.55 -7.03 -19.50
C ALA A 104 -1.95 -7.82 -18.25
N ASP A 105 -3.23 -8.12 -18.11
CA ASP A 105 -3.72 -8.92 -16.97
C ASP A 105 -3.09 -10.31 -16.97
N GLY A 106 -2.57 -10.72 -15.81
CA GLY A 106 -1.88 -12.00 -15.63
C GLY A 106 -0.43 -12.01 -16.09
N GLU A 107 0.09 -10.94 -16.69
CA GLU A 107 1.47 -10.89 -17.17
C GLU A 107 2.48 -10.44 -16.11
N LEU A 108 3.75 -10.77 -16.34
CA LEU A 108 4.85 -10.43 -15.45
C LEU A 108 5.14 -8.92 -15.47
N ASN A 109 4.97 -8.26 -14.33
CA ASN A 109 5.52 -6.94 -14.09
C ASN A 109 7.00 -7.06 -13.73
N LYS A 110 7.88 -6.86 -14.72
CA LYS A 110 9.35 -7.01 -14.60
C LYS A 110 9.99 -6.08 -13.57
N ASP A 111 9.40 -4.91 -13.33
CA ASP A 111 9.86 -3.95 -12.33
C ASP A 111 9.69 -4.45 -10.90
N ARG A 112 8.76 -5.40 -10.71
CA ARG A 112 8.43 -6.00 -9.42
C ARG A 112 8.80 -7.48 -9.34
N MET A 113 8.99 -8.13 -10.49
CA MET A 113 9.10 -9.58 -10.63
C MET A 113 7.91 -10.32 -10.00
N LEU A 114 6.70 -9.82 -10.30
CA LEU A 114 5.43 -10.36 -9.82
C LEU A 114 4.42 -10.35 -10.97
N LEU A 115 3.51 -11.33 -11.01
CA LEU A 115 2.38 -11.31 -11.94
C LEU A 115 1.44 -10.18 -11.55
N GLN A 116 0.90 -9.45 -12.53
CA GLN A 116 0.02 -8.32 -12.29
C GLN A 116 -1.40 -8.62 -12.75
N TYR A 117 -2.35 -8.43 -11.85
CA TYR A 117 -3.77 -8.60 -12.13
C TYR A 117 -4.51 -7.28 -11.97
N ARG A 118 -5.34 -6.94 -12.94
CA ARG A 118 -6.15 -5.73 -12.98
C ARG A 118 -7.46 -5.98 -12.24
N ASN A 119 -7.86 -5.00 -11.44
CA ASN A 119 -9.12 -5.08 -10.71
C ASN A 119 -10.29 -5.19 -11.69
N GLY A 120 -11.15 -6.21 -11.49
CA GLY A 120 -12.28 -6.48 -12.40
C GLY A 120 -11.91 -7.22 -13.68
N ALA A 121 -10.69 -7.72 -13.87
CA ALA A 121 -10.31 -8.41 -15.12
C ALA A 121 -10.49 -9.94 -15.10
N GLY A 122 -10.86 -10.54 -13.98
CA GLY A 122 -11.17 -11.98 -13.91
C GLY A 122 -10.51 -12.72 -12.77
N SER A 123 -9.26 -12.36 -12.45
CA SER A 123 -8.51 -13.05 -11.40
C SER A 123 -9.05 -12.70 -10.02
N ARG A 124 -9.15 -13.70 -9.13
CA ARG A 124 -9.49 -13.47 -7.72
C ARG A 124 -8.24 -13.07 -6.94
N PRO A 125 -8.28 -12.07 -6.03
CA PRO A 125 -7.20 -11.82 -5.08
C PRO A 125 -6.94 -13.06 -4.21
N LEU A 126 -5.70 -13.20 -3.76
CA LEU A 126 -5.26 -14.22 -2.81
C LEU A 126 -4.57 -13.54 -1.63
N ALA A 127 -4.48 -14.27 -0.52
CA ALA A 127 -3.59 -13.86 0.57
C ALA A 127 -2.17 -13.66 0.04
N ASP A 128 -1.45 -12.72 0.64
CA ASP A 128 -0.11 -12.27 0.26
C ASP A 128 -0.01 -11.43 -1.01
N ASP A 129 -1.10 -11.22 -1.75
CA ASP A 129 -1.08 -10.30 -2.88
C ASP A 129 -0.78 -8.86 -2.41
N LEU A 130 0.08 -8.17 -3.16
CA LEU A 130 0.32 -6.74 -2.98
C LEU A 130 -0.75 -5.96 -3.74
N ILE A 131 -1.68 -5.35 -3.03
CA ILE A 131 -2.75 -4.54 -3.63
C ILE A 131 -2.31 -3.08 -3.80
N VAL A 132 -2.66 -2.49 -4.95
CA VAL A 132 -2.23 -1.12 -5.32
C VAL A 132 -3.44 -0.19 -5.46
N PHE A 133 -3.39 0.93 -4.77
CA PHE A 133 -4.38 2.00 -4.83
C PHE A 133 -3.85 3.22 -5.60
N ALA A 134 -4.68 3.76 -6.48
CA ALA A 134 -4.46 4.97 -7.24
C ALA A 134 -4.30 6.20 -6.34
N PRO A 135 -3.56 7.22 -6.81
CA PRO A 135 -3.50 8.51 -6.15
C PRO A 135 -4.85 9.25 -6.19
N TRP A 136 -5.02 10.22 -5.32
CA TRP A 136 -6.14 11.15 -5.30
C TRP A 136 -5.69 12.55 -4.86
N ALA A 137 -6.60 13.52 -4.83
CA ALA A 137 -6.28 14.94 -4.62
C ALA A 137 -5.38 15.21 -3.39
N LEU A 138 -5.60 14.51 -2.28
CA LEU A 138 -4.82 14.68 -1.05
C LEU A 138 -3.71 13.62 -0.86
N ASN A 139 -3.62 12.62 -1.74
CA ASN A 139 -2.49 11.68 -1.78
C ASN A 139 -2.07 11.38 -3.22
N ARG A 140 -1.06 12.11 -3.71
CA ARG A 140 -0.54 11.99 -5.09
C ARG A 140 0.38 10.78 -5.30
N PHE A 141 0.72 10.06 -4.24
CA PHE A 141 1.66 8.94 -4.26
C PHE A 141 0.96 7.59 -4.44
N GLY A 142 -0.36 7.53 -4.22
CA GLY A 142 -1.11 6.29 -4.14
C GLY A 142 -0.90 5.59 -2.81
N HIS A 143 -1.32 4.32 -2.73
CA HIS A 143 -1.11 3.50 -1.54
C HIS A 143 -0.91 2.03 -1.93
N VAL A 144 -0.23 1.27 -1.08
CA VAL A 144 -0.03 -0.16 -1.25
C VAL A 144 -0.23 -0.86 0.09
N ALA A 145 -0.76 -2.08 0.03
CA ALA A 145 -0.99 -2.91 1.21
C ALA A 145 -0.77 -4.39 0.83
N ILE A 146 -0.80 -5.27 1.83
CA ILE A 146 -0.79 -6.72 1.61
C ILE A 146 -2.18 -7.27 1.91
N VAL A 147 -2.72 -8.11 1.04
CA VAL A 147 -3.96 -8.84 1.32
C VAL A 147 -3.67 -9.87 2.42
N SER A 148 -4.22 -9.66 3.62
CA SER A 148 -4.04 -10.54 4.78
C SER A 148 -5.02 -11.72 4.77
N GLN A 149 -6.23 -11.50 4.25
CA GLN A 149 -7.28 -12.51 4.19
C GLN A 149 -8.16 -12.29 2.96
N VAL A 150 -8.68 -13.38 2.40
CA VAL A 150 -9.72 -13.35 1.36
C VAL A 150 -10.89 -14.21 1.82
N GLY A 151 -11.99 -13.58 2.19
CA GLY A 151 -13.26 -14.23 2.51
C GLY A 151 -14.14 -14.42 1.27
N ASP A 152 -15.39 -14.83 1.45
CA ASP A 152 -16.30 -15.08 0.33
C ASP A 152 -16.67 -13.80 -0.42
N ASP A 153 -16.91 -12.72 0.33
CA ASP A 153 -17.39 -11.42 -0.15
C ASP A 153 -16.52 -10.23 0.31
N PHE A 154 -15.32 -10.51 0.85
CA PHE A 154 -14.38 -9.47 1.25
C PHE A 154 -12.92 -9.87 1.04
N ILE A 155 -12.07 -8.85 0.94
CA ILE A 155 -10.66 -8.96 1.29
C ILE A 155 -10.38 -8.17 2.56
N GLU A 156 -9.44 -8.63 3.35
CA GLU A 156 -8.79 -7.83 4.39
C GLU A 156 -7.39 -7.49 3.91
N VAL A 157 -6.97 -6.25 4.10
CA VAL A 157 -5.60 -5.80 3.87
C VAL A 157 -4.95 -5.47 5.20
N ILE A 158 -3.63 -5.62 5.26
CA ILE A 158 -2.76 -5.09 6.31
C ILE A 158 -1.80 -4.06 5.73
N GLN A 159 -1.57 -2.95 6.44
CA GLN A 159 -0.93 -1.77 5.89
C GLN A 159 -0.12 -0.97 6.93
N GLN A 160 0.91 -0.28 6.44
CA GLN A 160 1.58 0.83 7.14
C GLN A 160 1.18 2.16 6.51
N ASN A 161 1.28 3.23 7.31
CA ASN A 161 1.01 4.60 6.88
C ASN A 161 -0.40 4.89 6.29
N PRO A 162 -1.50 4.37 6.87
CA PRO A 162 -2.85 4.76 6.46
C PRO A 162 -3.21 6.19 6.88
N GLY A 163 -2.42 6.79 7.77
CA GLY A 163 -2.66 8.08 8.41
C GLY A 163 -2.50 7.98 9.93
N PRO A 164 -2.45 9.12 10.64
CA PRO A 164 -2.14 9.15 12.07
C PRO A 164 -3.15 8.40 12.94
N PHE A 165 -4.40 8.26 12.47
CA PHE A 165 -5.48 7.53 13.14
C PHE A 165 -6.02 6.38 12.28
N GLY A 166 -5.31 6.00 11.22
CA GLY A 166 -5.74 4.93 10.33
C GLY A 166 -5.47 3.55 10.94
N SER A 167 -6.32 2.58 10.62
CA SER A 167 -6.19 1.21 11.09
C SER A 167 -5.07 0.46 10.34
N THR A 168 -4.37 -0.43 11.04
CA THR A 168 -3.42 -1.37 10.42
C THR A 168 -4.10 -2.35 9.49
N ARG A 169 -5.40 -2.61 9.69
CA ARG A 169 -6.22 -3.50 8.86
C ARG A 169 -7.49 -2.84 8.38
N GLU A 170 -7.86 -3.14 7.14
CA GLU A 170 -9.10 -2.62 6.54
C GLU A 170 -9.72 -3.70 5.65
N ARG A 171 -11.04 -3.77 5.63
CA ARG A 171 -11.79 -4.70 4.80
C ARG A 171 -12.44 -3.97 3.63
N PHE A 172 -12.34 -4.56 2.45
CA PHE A 172 -13.01 -4.09 1.25
C PHE A 172 -13.94 -5.18 0.71
N PRO A 173 -15.10 -4.82 0.16
CA PRO A 173 -15.95 -5.77 -0.54
C PRO A 173 -15.19 -6.50 -1.64
N LEU A 174 -15.46 -7.80 -1.80
CA LEU A 174 -15.02 -8.60 -2.92
C LEU A 174 -16.26 -9.02 -3.71
N GLU A 175 -16.40 -8.40 -4.87
CA GLU A 175 -17.55 -8.53 -5.76
C GLU A 175 -17.20 -9.46 -6.92
N ARG A 176 -18.21 -10.09 -7.50
CA ARG A 176 -18.08 -10.89 -8.72
C ARG A 176 -19.14 -10.44 -9.73
N HIS A 177 -18.70 -9.79 -10.80
CA HIS A 177 -19.55 -9.30 -11.89
C HIS A 177 -19.22 -10.08 -13.16
N GLU A 178 -20.21 -10.74 -13.77
CA GLU A 178 -20.03 -11.51 -15.02
C GLU A 178 -18.88 -12.56 -14.96
N GLY A 179 -18.65 -13.13 -13.78
CA GLY A 179 -17.54 -14.07 -13.54
C GLY A 179 -16.19 -13.42 -13.24
N GLN A 180 -16.09 -12.10 -13.30
CA GLN A 180 -14.88 -11.34 -13.00
C GLN A 180 -14.86 -10.85 -11.56
N TRP A 181 -13.76 -11.08 -10.86
CA TRP A 181 -13.57 -10.62 -9.49
C TRP A 181 -13.11 -9.17 -9.43
N ARG A 182 -13.70 -8.41 -8.51
CA ARG A 182 -13.43 -7.00 -8.28
C ARG A 182 -13.37 -6.70 -6.79
N VAL A 183 -12.35 -5.98 -6.35
CA VAL A 183 -12.33 -5.36 -5.03
C VAL A 183 -13.11 -4.05 -5.10
N GLY A 184 -14.16 -3.94 -4.29
CA GLY A 184 -15.12 -2.84 -4.22
C GLY A 184 -14.54 -1.59 -3.56
N HIS A 185 -13.58 -0.95 -4.23
CA HIS A 185 -13.03 0.34 -3.82
C HIS A 185 -12.48 1.10 -5.04
N ASP A 186 -12.94 2.33 -5.26
CA ASP A 186 -12.73 3.09 -6.51
C ASP A 186 -11.26 3.33 -6.88
N ARG A 187 -10.38 3.39 -5.88
CA ARG A 187 -8.95 3.59 -6.11
C ARG A 187 -8.19 2.28 -6.38
N VAL A 188 -8.76 1.09 -6.21
CA VAL A 188 -8.00 -0.16 -6.41
C VAL A 188 -7.72 -0.33 -7.91
N GLN A 189 -6.44 -0.30 -8.28
CA GLN A 189 -5.99 -0.54 -9.65
C GLN A 189 -5.91 -2.04 -9.95
N GLY A 190 -5.49 -2.83 -8.97
CA GLY A 190 -5.22 -4.25 -9.10
C GLY A 190 -4.27 -4.73 -8.01
N TRP A 191 -3.69 -5.90 -8.21
CA TRP A 191 -2.76 -6.51 -7.28
C TRP A 191 -1.63 -7.26 -8.00
N LEU A 192 -0.54 -7.45 -7.29
CA LEU A 192 0.65 -8.17 -7.73
C LEU A 192 0.80 -9.46 -6.92
N ARG A 193 1.18 -10.55 -7.59
CA ARG A 193 1.28 -11.88 -7.01
C ARG A 193 2.64 -12.50 -7.27
N ARG A 194 3.20 -13.15 -6.25
CA ARG A 194 4.34 -14.04 -6.46
C ARG A 194 3.82 -15.34 -7.07
N GLU A 195 4.45 -15.82 -8.13
CA GLU A 195 4.16 -17.16 -8.60
C GLU A 195 4.34 -18.17 -7.44
N PRO A 196 3.42 -19.14 -7.31
CA PRO A 196 3.69 -20.28 -6.45
C PRO A 196 5.04 -20.88 -6.84
N PRO A 197 5.87 -21.34 -5.89
CA PRO A 197 7.06 -22.09 -6.26
C PRO A 197 6.65 -23.23 -7.19
N THR A 198 7.24 -23.28 -8.39
CA THR A 198 7.02 -24.38 -9.32
C THR A 198 7.34 -25.66 -8.58
N SER A 199 6.35 -26.52 -8.40
CA SER A 199 6.61 -27.88 -7.91
C SER A 199 7.63 -28.49 -8.88
N PRO A 200 8.73 -29.10 -8.41
CA PRO A 200 9.67 -29.74 -9.32
C PRO A 200 8.87 -30.73 -10.16
N SER A 201 8.99 -30.62 -11.48
CA SER A 201 8.42 -31.58 -12.40
C SER A 201 8.92 -32.95 -11.96
N VAL A 202 8.02 -33.76 -11.38
CA VAL A 202 8.30 -35.16 -11.12
C VAL A 202 8.35 -35.81 -12.49
N SER A 203 9.55 -35.89 -13.02
CA SER A 203 9.86 -36.77 -14.15
C SER A 203 9.80 -38.20 -13.63
N THR A 204 8.68 -38.86 -13.88
CA THR A 204 8.55 -40.32 -13.94
C THR A 204 8.17 -40.69 -15.35
#